data_AF-A0A0J6WRZ3-F1
#
_entry.id   AF-A0A0J6WRZ3-F1
#
_cell.length_a   1.000
_cell.length_b   1.000
_cell.length_c   1.000
_cell.angle_alpha   90.00
_cell.angle_beta   90.00
_cell.angle_gamma   90.00
#
_symmetry.space_group_name_H-M   'P 1'
#
loop_
_entity.id
_entity.type
_entity.pdbx_description
1 polymer ?
#
loop_
_entity_poly.entity_id
_entity_poly.type
_entity_poly.pdbx_seq_one_letter_code
_entity_poly.pdbx_strand_id
1 'polypeptide(L)'
;MKCRNCDREAVYDDGLCDACHRAAEQERARIMSDRERDSFRGQTIEEDGTVRDEKSVYEEQSARQQAQSGVHFYTAGLSWRVKLALGFIIFCVLSIIVSALGFLIMAMPYLLGALVIYFVYNILKALFHR
;
A
#
# COMPACT_ATOMS: atom_id res chain seq x y z
N MET A 1 29.77 34.33 -44.07
CA MET A 1 29.04 35.07 -43.01
C MET A 1 29.74 34.77 -41.69
N LYS A 2 29.81 35.70 -40.73
CA LYS A 2 30.46 35.43 -39.43
C LYS A 2 29.57 34.60 -38.51
N CYS A 3 30.19 33.76 -37.68
CA CYS A 3 29.50 32.98 -36.67
C CYS A 3 28.93 33.88 -35.58
N ARG A 4 27.75 33.51 -35.06
CA ARG A 4 27.05 34.26 -34.00
C ARG A 4 27.72 34.17 -32.63
N ASN A 5 28.47 33.10 -32.39
CA ASN A 5 29.08 32.80 -31.08
C ASN A 5 30.61 32.98 -31.10
N CYS A 6 31.22 33.01 -32.29
CA CYS A 6 32.65 33.10 -32.49
C CYS A 6 32.91 34.04 -33.67
N ASP A 7 33.98 34.84 -33.66
CA ASP A 7 34.31 35.76 -34.77
C ASP A 7 34.81 35.05 -36.05
N ARG A 8 34.70 33.72 -36.13
CA ARG A 8 35.12 32.89 -37.29
C ARG A 8 34.02 32.81 -38.35
N GLU A 9 34.36 32.29 -39.52
CA GLU A 9 33.39 32.03 -40.59
C GLU A 9 32.33 31.00 -40.14
N ALA A 10 31.06 31.31 -40.36
CA ALA A 10 29.94 30.39 -40.19
C ALA A 10 29.90 29.43 -41.39
N VAL A 11 29.81 28.14 -41.09
CA VAL A 11 29.82 27.05 -42.08
C VAL A 11 28.46 26.35 -42.16
N TYR A 12 27.65 26.45 -41.10
CA TYR A 12 26.38 25.75 -40.94
C TYR A 12 25.17 26.69 -41.07
N ASP A 13 24.00 26.13 -41.41
CA ASP A 13 22.74 26.86 -41.65
C ASP A 13 22.18 27.57 -40.40
N ASP A 14 22.63 27.15 -39.22
CA ASP A 14 22.33 27.77 -37.93
C ASP A 14 23.18 29.04 -37.66
N GLY A 15 24.08 29.40 -38.59
CA GLY A 15 24.97 30.55 -38.48
C GLY A 15 26.12 30.32 -37.48
N LEU A 16 26.49 29.06 -37.21
CA LEU A 16 27.60 28.70 -36.35
C LEU A 16 28.85 28.22 -37.12
N CYS A 17 30.01 28.41 -36.50
CA CYS A 17 31.30 27.86 -36.94
C CYS A 17 31.40 26.39 -36.48
N ASP A 18 32.19 25.55 -37.16
CA ASP A 18 32.31 24.10 -36.85
C ASP A 18 32.59 23.79 -35.38
N ALA A 19 33.48 24.57 -34.75
CA ALA A 19 33.76 24.42 -33.32
C ALA A 19 32.53 24.73 -32.43
N CYS A 20 31.78 25.78 -32.74
CA CYS A 20 30.61 26.18 -31.95
C CYS A 20 29.38 25.32 -32.25
N HIS A 21 29.25 24.80 -33.47
CA HIS A 21 28.19 23.88 -33.85
C HIS A 21 28.31 22.58 -33.08
N ARG A 22 29.51 21.97 -33.04
CA ARG A 22 29.75 20.73 -32.27
C ARG A 22 29.56 20.91 -30.77
N ALA A 23 29.97 22.07 -30.22
CA ALA A 23 29.74 22.38 -28.81
C ALA A 23 28.24 22.46 -28.49
N ALA A 24 27.46 23.12 -29.35
CA ALA A 24 26.00 23.22 -29.19
C ALA A 24 25.29 21.86 -29.37
N GLU A 25 25.76 21.00 -30.28
CA GLU A 25 25.23 19.64 -30.43
C GLU A 25 25.51 18.76 -29.21
N GLN A 26 26.70 18.85 -28.62
CA GLN A 26 27.05 18.12 -27.40
C GLN A 26 26.19 18.53 -26.20
N GLU A 27 25.81 19.80 -26.10
CA GLU A 27 24.89 20.26 -25.05
C GLU A 27 23.45 19.77 -25.27
N ARG A 28 23.01 19.62 -26.53
CA ARG A 28 21.66 19.11 -26.86
C ARG A 28 21.49 17.63 -26.54
N ALA A 29 22.54 16.82 -26.73
CA ALA A 29 22.51 15.38 -26.52
C ALA A 29 23.39 14.97 -25.32
N ARG A 30 23.05 15.49 -24.14
CA ARG A 30 23.74 15.15 -22.89
C ARG A 30 23.03 14.01 -22.16
N ILE A 31 23.79 12.98 -21.77
CA ILE A 31 23.30 11.92 -20.87
C ILE A 31 23.10 12.51 -19.48
N MET A 32 21.90 12.32 -18.91
CA MET A 32 21.59 12.78 -17.56
C MET A 32 22.53 12.14 -16.53
N SER A 33 22.98 12.91 -15.55
CA SER A 33 23.69 12.37 -14.39
C SER A 33 22.75 11.57 -13.48
N ASP A 34 23.30 10.71 -12.61
CA ASP A 34 22.48 9.91 -11.69
C ASP A 34 21.56 10.78 -10.82
N ARG A 35 22.03 11.94 -10.36
CA ARG A 35 21.22 12.87 -9.56
C ARG A 35 20.07 13.51 -10.35
N GLU A 36 20.33 13.85 -11.61
CA GLU A 36 19.31 14.39 -12.52
C GLU A 36 18.29 13.32 -12.86
N ARG A 37 18.72 12.07 -13.06
CA ARG A 37 17.84 10.93 -13.27
C ARG A 37 16.95 10.66 -12.06
N ASP A 38 17.52 10.65 -10.86
CA ASP A 38 16.79 10.30 -9.64
C ASP A 38 15.80 11.40 -9.20
N SER A 39 16.01 12.65 -9.65
CA SER A 39 15.10 13.78 -9.40
C SER A 39 14.23 14.15 -10.60
N PHE A 40 14.34 13.41 -11.70
CA PHE A 40 13.55 13.66 -12.90
C PHE A 40 12.07 13.40 -12.62
N ARG A 41 11.24 14.41 -12.82
CA ARG A 41 9.78 14.30 -12.75
C ARG A 41 9.24 14.44 -14.17
N GLY A 42 8.92 13.30 -14.78
CA GLY A 42 8.31 13.28 -16.10
C GLY A 42 6.87 13.78 -16.05
N GLN A 43 6.48 14.59 -17.03
CA GLN A 43 5.09 14.86 -17.33
C GLN A 43 4.71 14.01 -18.54
N THR A 44 3.62 13.25 -18.42
CA THR A 44 3.06 12.54 -19.56
C THR A 44 2.00 13.41 -20.21
N ILE A 45 2.06 13.51 -21.53
CA ILE A 45 1.03 14.17 -22.33
C ILE A 45 0.20 13.05 -22.93
N GLU A 46 -1.07 13.03 -22.59
CA GLU A 46 -2.02 12.04 -23.09
C GLU A 46 -2.44 12.41 -24.54
N GLU A 47 -3.04 11.45 -25.25
CA GLU A 47 -3.46 11.62 -26.66
C GLU A 47 -4.50 12.75 -26.86
N ASP A 48 -5.23 13.11 -25.79
CA ASP A 48 -6.19 14.21 -25.75
C ASP A 48 -5.55 15.58 -25.47
N GLY A 49 -4.21 15.64 -25.35
CA GLY A 49 -3.46 16.85 -25.06
C GLY A 49 -3.47 17.26 -23.58
N THR A 50 -4.03 16.43 -22.69
CA THR A 50 -3.96 16.68 -21.26
C THR A 50 -2.58 16.33 -20.72
N VAL A 51 -2.04 17.21 -19.87
CA VAL A 51 -0.73 17.01 -19.24
C VAL A 51 -0.97 16.48 -17.83
N ARG A 52 -0.49 15.26 -17.55
CA ARG A 52 -0.57 14.64 -16.23
C ARG A 52 0.80 14.61 -15.58
N ASP A 53 0.88 15.12 -14.36
CA ASP A 53 2.03 14.90 -13.49
C ASP A 53 2.02 13.46 -13.00
N GLU A 54 3.16 12.76 -13.07
CA GLU A 54 3.29 11.38 -12.56
C GLU A 54 2.83 11.27 -11.10
N LYS A 55 3.05 12.33 -10.30
CA LYS A 55 2.59 12.41 -8.91
C LYS A 55 1.06 12.35 -8.79
N SER A 56 0.31 13.02 -9.68
CA SER A 56 -1.15 13.04 -9.60
C SER A 56 -1.76 11.70 -10.03
N VAL A 57 -1.11 10.96 -10.93
CA VAL A 57 -1.54 9.61 -11.32
C VAL A 57 -1.39 8.62 -10.16
N TYR A 58 -0.24 8.62 -9.47
CA TYR A 58 -0.03 7.78 -8.28
C TYR A 58 -0.96 8.16 -7.12
N GLU A 59 -1.16 9.46 -6.89
CA GLU A 59 -2.03 9.96 -5.81
C GLU A 59 -3.51 9.63 -6.10
N GLU A 60 -3.96 9.76 -7.36
CA GLU A 60 -5.32 9.36 -7.76
C GLU A 60 -5.53 7.84 -7.76
N GLN A 61 -4.52 7.04 -8.13
CA GLN A 61 -4.56 5.57 -8.00
C GLN A 61 -4.61 5.14 -6.54
N SER A 62 -3.83 5.77 -5.66
CA SER A 62 -3.83 5.46 -4.23
C SER A 62 -5.14 5.85 -3.53
N ALA A 63 -5.74 6.99 -3.91
CA ALA A 63 -7.04 7.42 -3.42
C ALA A 63 -8.18 6.50 -3.88
N ARG A 64 -8.13 6.01 -5.13
CA ARG A 64 -9.09 5.00 -5.63
C ARG A 64 -8.89 3.63 -4.99
N GLN A 65 -7.65 3.21 -4.70
CA GLN A 65 -7.34 1.96 -4.00
C GLN A 65 -7.76 1.97 -2.52
N GLN A 66 -7.79 3.12 -1.85
CA GLN A 66 -8.29 3.23 -0.47
C GLN A 66 -9.82 3.21 -0.37
N ALA A 67 -10.52 3.68 -1.41
CA ALA A 67 -11.99 3.74 -1.41
C ALA A 67 -12.67 2.39 -1.75
N GLN A 68 -11.96 1.47 -2.42
CA GLN A 68 -12.41 0.11 -2.66
C GLN A 68 -11.73 -0.84 -1.67
N SER A 69 -12.41 -1.14 -0.58
CA SER A 69 -12.08 -2.24 0.33
C SER A 69 -11.62 -3.51 -0.43
N GLY A 70 -10.39 -3.93 -0.21
CA GLY A 70 -9.89 -5.20 -0.73
C GLY A 70 -8.47 -5.46 -0.24
N VAL A 71 -8.34 -6.47 0.62
CA VAL A 71 -7.07 -6.95 1.19
C VAL A 71 -5.98 -6.99 0.12
N HIS A 72 -4.98 -6.12 0.25
CA HIS A 72 -3.79 -6.12 -0.60
C HIS A 72 -2.92 -7.33 -0.22
N PHE A 73 -3.18 -8.46 -0.87
CA PHE A 73 -2.37 -9.66 -0.80
C PHE A 73 -1.04 -9.44 -1.55
N TYR A 74 -0.08 -8.79 -0.91
CA TYR A 74 1.33 -8.84 -1.33
C TYR A 74 1.94 -10.20 -0.96
N THR A 75 1.48 -11.30 -1.55
CA THR A 75 1.95 -12.65 -1.19
C THR A 75 3.25 -13.06 -1.91
N ALA A 76 3.79 -12.21 -2.79
CA ALA A 76 4.96 -12.57 -3.62
C ALA A 76 6.33 -12.06 -3.09
N GLY A 77 6.40 -11.45 -1.90
CA GLY A 77 7.67 -10.94 -1.36
C GLY A 77 7.72 -10.70 0.16
N LEU A 78 6.74 -11.21 0.92
CA LEU A 78 6.67 -10.97 2.35
C LEU A 78 7.76 -11.76 3.09
N SER A 79 8.65 -11.05 3.80
CA SER A 79 9.71 -11.68 4.61
C SER A 79 9.13 -12.73 5.55
N TRP A 80 9.88 -13.82 5.80
CA TRP A 80 9.46 -14.95 6.64
C TRP A 80 8.90 -14.53 8.02
N ARG A 81 9.40 -13.41 8.55
CA ARG A 81 8.94 -12.80 9.81
C ARG A 81 7.49 -12.34 9.76
N VAL A 82 7.04 -11.77 8.64
CA VAL A 82 5.65 -11.30 8.50
C VAL A 82 4.70 -12.47 8.35
N LYS A 83 5.13 -13.55 7.68
CA LYS A 83 4.34 -14.79 7.59
C LYS A 83 4.12 -15.44 8.95
N LEU A 84 5.13 -15.46 9.81
CA LEU A 84 5.00 -15.90 11.21
C LEU A 84 4.12 -14.97 12.05
N ALA A 85 4.29 -13.65 11.92
CA ALA A 85 3.47 -12.68 12.64
C ALA A 85 1.98 -12.80 12.27
N LEU A 86 1.67 -12.94 10.97
CA LEU A 86 0.30 -13.15 10.51
C LEU A 86 -0.29 -14.47 11.02
N GLY A 87 0.50 -15.55 10.96
CA GLY A 87 0.10 -16.84 11.51
C GLY A 87 -0.19 -16.78 13.01
N PHE A 88 0.66 -16.08 13.77
CA PHE A 88 0.48 -15.90 15.20
C PHE A 88 -0.80 -15.12 15.54
N ILE A 89 -1.09 -14.04 14.80
CA ILE A 89 -2.33 -13.28 14.99
C ILE A 89 -3.55 -14.16 14.76
N ILE A 90 -3.58 -14.92 13.66
CA ILE A 90 -4.69 -15.85 13.35
C ILE A 90 -4.83 -16.90 14.45
N PHE A 91 -3.71 -17.45 14.92
CA PHE A 91 -3.71 -18.43 16.01
C PHE A 91 -4.27 -17.85 17.32
N CYS A 92 -3.88 -16.62 17.69
CA CYS A 92 -4.40 -15.95 18.87
C CYS A 92 -5.91 -15.74 18.79
N VAL A 93 -6.43 -15.29 17.64
CA VAL A 93 -7.88 -15.10 17.45
C VAL A 93 -8.63 -16.43 17.58
N LEU A 94 -8.14 -17.49 16.94
CA LEU A 94 -8.74 -18.82 17.06
C LEU A 94 -8.70 -19.34 18.50
N SER A 95 -7.59 -19.12 19.22
CA SER A 95 -7.44 -19.52 20.62
C SER A 95 -8.47 -18.83 21.53
N ILE A 96 -8.72 -17.54 21.33
CA ILE A 96 -9.74 -16.79 22.09
C ILE A 96 -11.14 -17.38 21.81
N ILE A 97 -11.46 -17.64 20.55
CA ILE A 97 -12.76 -18.20 20.15
C ILE A 97 -12.97 -19.58 20.79
N VAL A 98 -11.98 -20.47 20.67
CA VAL A 98 -12.05 -21.83 21.24
C VAL A 98 -12.11 -21.78 22.76
N SER A 99 -11.38 -20.86 23.40
CA SER A 99 -11.43 -20.68 24.85
C SER A 99 -12.81 -20.19 25.31
N ALA A 100 -13.39 -19.20 24.64
CA ALA A 100 -14.72 -18.70 24.96
C ALA A 100 -15.81 -19.76 24.76
N LEU A 101 -15.78 -20.47 23.63
CA LEU A 101 -16.70 -21.59 23.36
C LEU A 101 -16.51 -22.74 24.34
N GLY A 102 -15.26 -23.09 24.65
CA GLY A 102 -14.92 -24.13 25.62
C GLY A 102 -15.41 -23.80 27.02
N PHE A 103 -15.23 -22.55 27.47
CA PHE A 103 -15.74 -22.08 28.75
C PHE A 103 -17.26 -22.15 28.81
N LEU A 104 -17.96 -21.75 27.74
CA LEU A 104 -19.43 -21.81 27.67
C LEU A 104 -19.94 -23.25 27.77
N ILE A 105 -19.31 -24.18 27.04
CA ILE A 105 -19.66 -25.62 27.10
C ILE A 105 -19.40 -26.18 28.49
N MET A 106 -18.29 -25.82 29.14
CA MET A 106 -17.97 -26.27 30.49
C MET A 106 -18.92 -25.67 31.54
N ALA A 107 -19.36 -24.41 31.37
CA ALA A 107 -20.25 -23.71 32.30
C ALA A 107 -21.70 -24.20 32.25
N MET A 108 -22.18 -24.61 31.07
CA MET A 108 -23.56 -25.10 30.85
C MET A 108 -24.03 -26.19 31.84
N PRO A 109 -23.28 -27.28 32.09
CA PRO A 109 -23.71 -28.30 33.04
C PRO A 109 -23.80 -27.80 34.49
N TYR A 110 -22.96 -26.85 34.91
CA TYR A 110 -23.06 -26.26 36.26
C TYR A 110 -24.30 -25.38 36.40
N LEU A 111 -24.63 -24.60 35.37
CA LEU A 111 -25.85 -23.79 35.35
C LEU A 111 -27.11 -24.67 35.37
N LEU A 112 -27.13 -25.75 34.58
CA LEU A 112 -28.20 -26.74 34.61
C LEU A 112 -28.32 -27.43 35.97
N GLY A 113 -27.20 -27.84 36.58
CA GLY A 113 -27.19 -28.46 37.91
C GLY A 113 -27.74 -27.52 38.98
N ALA A 114 -27.31 -26.26 38.99
CA ALA A 114 -27.82 -25.24 39.91
C ALA A 114 -29.33 -25.00 39.73
N LEU A 115 -29.80 -25.00 38.49
CA LEU A 115 -31.22 -24.84 38.15
C LEU A 115 -32.07 -26.02 38.68
N VAL A 116 -31.59 -27.26 38.53
CA VAL A 116 -32.26 -28.44 39.09
C VAL A 116 -32.30 -28.37 40.62
N ILE A 117 -31.19 -28.03 41.28
CA ILE A 117 -31.14 -27.87 42.74
C ILE A 117 -32.14 -26.79 43.20
N TYR A 118 -32.21 -25.66 42.48
CA TYR A 118 -33.16 -24.60 42.76
C TYR A 118 -34.62 -25.07 42.65
N PHE A 119 -34.96 -25.85 41.61
CA PHE A 119 -36.30 -26.43 41.47
C PHE A 119 -36.63 -27.39 42.61
N VAL A 120 -35.71 -28.29 42.97
CA VAL A 120 -35.90 -29.24 44.08
C VAL A 120 -36.11 -28.48 45.39
N TYR A 121 -35.30 -27.46 45.66
CA TYR A 121 -35.45 -26.61 46.84
C TYR A 121 -36.83 -25.93 46.87
N ASN A 122 -37.28 -25.36 45.75
CA ASN A 122 -38.59 -24.73 45.68
C ASN A 122 -39.74 -25.72 45.89
N ILE A 123 -39.65 -26.93 45.32
CA ILE A 123 -40.64 -27.98 45.52
C ILE A 123 -40.68 -28.43 46.98
N LEU A 124 -39.51 -28.69 47.59
CA LEU A 124 -39.42 -29.06 49.01
C LEU A 124 -39.96 -27.96 49.90
N LYS A 125 -39.63 -26.69 49.63
CA LYS A 125 -40.16 -25.54 50.37
C LYS A 125 -41.68 -25.45 50.21
N ALA A 126 -42.22 -25.64 49.02
CA ALA A 126 -43.67 -25.63 48.78
C ALA A 126 -44.40 -26.79 49.48
N LEU A 127 -43.74 -27.94 49.64
CA LEU A 127 -44.27 -29.13 50.33
C LEU A 127 -44.18 -29.03 51.85
N PHE A 128 -43.07 -28.51 52.39
CA PHE A 128 -42.83 -28.42 53.84
C PHE A 128 -43.42 -27.17 54.50
N HIS A 129 -43.69 -26.12 53.73
CA HIS A 129 -44.23 -24.87 54.25
C HIS A 129 -45.75 -24.74 54.08
N ARG A 130 -46.42 -25.86 53.79
CA ARG A 130 -47.86 -26.06 53.80
C ARG A 130 -48.25 -26.86 55.04
#